data_AF-A0A7Z0DNB5-F1
#
_entry.id   AF-A0A7Z0DNB5-F1
#
_cell.length_a   1.000
_cell.length_b   1.000
_cell.length_c   1.000
_cell.angle_alpha   90.00
_cell.angle_beta   90.00
_cell.angle_gamma   90.00
#
_symmetry.space_group_name_H-M   'P 1'
#
loop_
_entity.id
_entity.type
_entity.pdbx_description
1 polymer ?
#
loop_
_entity_poly.entity_id
_entity_poly.type
_entity_poly.pdbx_seq_one_letter_code
_entity_poly.pdbx_strand_id
1 'polypeptide(L)'
;MRIPHPGLRAGARTGRAAIGVLVLAGTLLVLPTGPAKGDPEVDPQSASQSSVKVPTPELKALLAANPAEGQPGFDDLPANLSISLTEGTVTTSQHAVVRRSKMSITSRPIWGALYFAELNEPLENPTKYVATCTAAIRCVPDPFYQPSCATADPSTQWMTGYFRSPIYPIKPLEGGGAKVGILVQDKINLIAFGTIPATATLTISVPRLDRAVQPLMAHVWSRRRTRGCVPVPSDIAGASSLVEGKINIQLSDLEVDGVPVDLGPRCQTKRPADLYLWGDTTSGTYSPNGGGPLGAYDGLHPGSRGPLNDPYYVKDNGRIIPPSSGIEVPPFANCGTNGDDLSPLVSAMASGPNNPVRAMQKTLVAINRIPLEDLSTCGGTPTRPQCPLPAPEVPERPPLPDGEGE
;
A
#
# COMPACT_ATOMS: atom_id res chain seq x y z
N MET A 1 -37.20 53.10 -5.77
CA MET A 1 -37.16 53.34 -7.23
C MET A 1 -36.04 52.47 -7.80
N ARG A 2 -36.41 51.52 -8.67
CA ARG A 2 -35.60 50.58 -9.49
C ARG A 2 -34.71 49.53 -8.78
N ILE A 3 -35.29 48.34 -8.71
CA ILE A 3 -34.68 47.00 -8.63
C ILE A 3 -34.25 46.57 -10.04
N PRO A 4 -33.12 45.86 -10.24
CA PRO A 4 -32.90 45.03 -11.41
C PRO A 4 -33.07 43.53 -11.10
N HIS A 5 -33.82 42.86 -11.97
CA HIS A 5 -34.14 41.43 -11.98
C HIS A 5 -32.99 40.52 -12.44
N PRO A 6 -33.03 39.22 -12.09
CA PRO A 6 -32.10 38.19 -12.56
C PRO A 6 -32.52 37.64 -13.94
N GLY A 7 -31.55 37.43 -14.83
CA GLY A 7 -31.74 36.80 -16.13
C GLY A 7 -31.67 35.28 -16.05
N LEU A 8 -32.79 34.62 -16.27
CA LEU A 8 -32.88 33.20 -16.63
C LEU A 8 -32.19 32.94 -17.98
N ARG A 9 -31.42 31.86 -18.08
CA ARG A 9 -31.20 31.15 -19.35
C ARG A 9 -31.54 29.68 -19.17
N ALA A 10 -32.60 29.28 -19.87
CA ALA A 10 -33.00 27.90 -20.09
C ALA A 10 -32.44 27.41 -21.45
N GLY A 11 -32.18 26.11 -21.52
CA GLY A 11 -32.36 25.33 -22.75
C GLY A 11 -31.09 24.86 -23.45
N ALA A 12 -30.80 23.56 -23.33
CA ALA A 12 -30.80 22.64 -24.47
C ALA A 12 -30.64 21.19 -23.97
N ARG A 13 -31.75 20.45 -23.95
CA ARG A 13 -31.75 18.99 -23.98
C ARG A 13 -31.53 18.55 -25.42
N THR A 14 -30.55 17.68 -25.66
CA THR A 14 -30.50 16.84 -26.86
C THR A 14 -30.26 15.40 -26.41
N GLY A 15 -31.32 14.61 -26.47
CA GLY A 15 -31.21 13.16 -26.47
C GLY A 15 -30.86 12.66 -27.87
N ARG A 16 -30.06 11.61 -27.94
CA ARG A 16 -30.09 10.65 -29.05
C ARG A 16 -29.86 9.25 -28.50
N ALA A 17 -30.79 8.38 -28.87
CA ALA A 17 -30.77 6.94 -28.71
C ALA A 17 -29.96 6.27 -29.84
N ALA A 18 -29.36 5.13 -29.53
CA ALA A 18 -29.04 4.01 -30.42
C ALA A 18 -28.85 2.79 -29.49
N ILE A 19 -29.67 1.73 -29.49
CA ILE A 19 -29.74 0.63 -30.48
C ILE A 19 -28.30 0.20 -30.83
N GLY A 20 -27.71 -0.89 -30.34
CA GLY A 20 -28.23 -2.22 -30.09
C GLY A 20 -27.53 -3.17 -31.08
N VAL A 21 -26.54 -3.96 -30.67
CA VAL A 21 -26.08 -5.15 -31.42
C VAL A 21 -25.61 -6.23 -30.44
N LEU A 22 -26.25 -7.39 -30.64
CA LEU A 22 -26.03 -8.70 -30.08
C LEU A 22 -24.88 -9.41 -30.84
N VAL A 23 -23.93 -10.05 -30.17
CA VAL A 23 -23.15 -11.16 -30.76
C VAL A 23 -23.02 -12.29 -29.72
N LEU A 24 -23.37 -13.49 -30.20
CA LEU A 24 -23.43 -14.80 -29.57
C LEU A 24 -22.16 -15.62 -29.86
N ALA A 25 -22.01 -16.72 -29.08
CA ALA A 25 -21.18 -17.92 -29.30
C ALA A 25 -19.70 -17.85 -28.82
N GLY A 26 -19.09 -18.90 -28.25
CA GLY A 26 -19.46 -20.31 -27.97
C GLY A 26 -18.55 -20.86 -26.85
N THR A 27 -18.99 -21.76 -25.98
CA THR A 27 -19.12 -23.25 -26.12
C THR A 27 -17.79 -24.02 -26.02
N LEU A 28 -17.70 -24.81 -24.94
CA LEU A 28 -16.94 -26.05 -24.65
C LEU A 28 -15.45 -26.17 -25.04
N LEU A 29 -14.62 -26.53 -24.04
CA LEU A 29 -13.89 -27.80 -24.10
C LEU A 29 -13.61 -28.39 -22.71
N VAL A 30 -13.91 -29.67 -22.58
CA VAL A 30 -13.82 -30.54 -21.41
C VAL A 30 -12.68 -31.54 -21.64
N LEU A 31 -11.75 -31.63 -20.68
CA LEU A 31 -10.90 -32.77 -20.22
C LEU A 31 -9.94 -33.45 -21.24
N PRO A 32 -8.77 -33.99 -20.78
CA PRO A 32 -8.74 -35.24 -20.03
C PRO A 32 -7.89 -35.23 -18.75
N THR A 33 -8.38 -36.02 -17.80
CA THR A 33 -7.68 -36.61 -16.66
C THR A 33 -6.64 -37.64 -17.13
N GLY A 34 -5.52 -37.73 -16.42
CA GLY A 34 -4.46 -38.74 -16.62
C GLY A 34 -3.72 -39.03 -15.31
N PRO A 35 -3.08 -40.21 -15.18
CA PRO A 35 -3.26 -41.07 -14.01
C PRO A 35 -2.24 -40.91 -12.88
N ALA A 36 -2.67 -41.37 -11.71
CA ALA A 36 -1.92 -41.56 -10.48
C ALA A 36 -0.74 -42.56 -10.63
N LYS A 37 0.38 -42.19 -10.03
CA LYS A 37 1.51 -43.02 -9.57
C LYS A 37 1.83 -42.43 -8.19
N GLY A 38 1.87 -43.12 -7.07
CA GLY A 38 2.27 -44.49 -6.79
C GLY A 38 3.14 -44.36 -5.54
N ASP A 39 2.56 -44.63 -4.37
CA ASP A 39 3.22 -44.53 -3.07
C ASP A 39 4.27 -45.64 -2.90
N PRO A 40 5.42 -45.36 -2.26
CA PRO A 40 6.15 -46.35 -1.52
C PRO A 40 5.80 -46.25 -0.02
N GLU A 41 5.20 -47.34 0.43
CA GLU A 41 5.13 -47.90 1.77
C GLU A 41 6.40 -47.61 2.61
N VAL A 42 6.22 -46.95 3.77
CA VAL A 42 7.27 -46.75 4.78
C VAL A 42 6.84 -47.42 6.08
N ASP A 43 7.68 -48.36 6.50
CA ASP A 43 7.64 -49.14 7.74
C ASP A 43 7.58 -48.26 9.01
N PRO A 44 6.71 -48.56 10.00
CA PRO A 44 6.71 -47.86 11.28
C PRO A 44 7.48 -48.68 12.32
N GLN A 45 8.74 -48.31 12.59
CA GLN A 45 9.43 -48.75 13.81
C GLN A 45 10.04 -47.60 14.59
N SER A 46 9.53 -47.46 15.83
CA SER A 46 10.27 -47.15 17.06
C SER A 46 11.06 -45.84 17.14
N ALA A 47 10.51 -44.85 17.86
CA ALA A 47 11.32 -43.90 18.64
C ALA A 47 10.55 -43.29 19.82
N SER A 48 10.84 -43.84 21.00
CA SER A 48 11.09 -43.17 22.28
C SER A 48 10.25 -41.95 22.69
N GLN A 49 9.47 -42.14 23.76
CA GLN A 49 8.84 -41.07 24.55
C GLN A 49 9.91 -40.19 25.22
N SER A 50 10.07 -38.95 24.72
CA SER A 50 10.78 -37.87 25.41
C SER A 50 9.77 -37.11 26.29
N SER A 51 9.98 -37.16 27.61
CA SER A 51 9.21 -36.38 28.57
C SER A 51 9.59 -34.90 28.46
N VAL A 52 8.64 -34.08 28.02
CA VAL A 52 8.78 -32.61 27.98
C VAL A 52 8.75 -32.09 29.42
N LYS A 53 9.92 -31.71 29.94
CA LYS A 53 10.02 -30.91 31.17
C LYS A 53 9.49 -29.51 30.91
N VAL A 54 8.49 -29.11 31.69
CA VAL A 54 7.98 -27.73 31.75
C VAL A 54 9.14 -26.80 32.15
N PRO A 55 9.37 -25.68 31.44
CA PRO A 55 10.47 -24.78 31.76
C PRO A 55 10.21 -24.08 33.09
N THR A 56 11.24 -24.06 33.95
CA THR A 56 11.24 -23.30 35.20
C THR A 56 11.15 -21.78 34.93
N PRO A 57 10.63 -20.98 35.89
CA PRO A 57 10.46 -19.53 35.75
C PRO A 57 11.74 -18.75 35.39
N GLU A 58 12.92 -19.28 35.69
CA GLU A 58 14.21 -18.67 35.33
C GLU A 58 14.51 -18.70 33.82
N LEU A 59 13.96 -19.66 33.06
CA LEU A 59 14.15 -19.70 31.61
C LEU A 59 13.36 -18.60 30.88
N LYS A 60 12.28 -18.08 31.48
CA LYS A 60 11.55 -16.90 30.98
C LYS A 60 12.32 -15.60 31.20
N ALA A 61 13.15 -15.52 32.24
CA ALA A 61 14.01 -14.36 32.48
C ALA A 61 15.27 -14.37 31.58
N LEU A 62 15.81 -15.56 31.28
CA LEU A 62 16.93 -15.72 30.34
C LEU A 62 16.54 -15.53 28.87
N LEU A 63 15.28 -15.81 28.50
CA LEU A 63 14.74 -15.45 27.17
C LEU A 63 14.36 -13.95 27.06
N ALA A 64 14.29 -13.22 28.18
CA ALA A 64 13.98 -11.79 28.20
C ALA A 64 15.24 -10.89 28.16
N ALA A 65 16.44 -11.48 28.24
CA ALA A 65 17.70 -10.74 28.28
C ALA A 65 18.73 -11.40 27.37
N ASN A 66 18.54 -11.25 26.05
CA ASN A 66 19.60 -11.48 25.07
C ASN A 66 20.18 -10.11 24.66
N PRO A 67 21.27 -9.61 25.27
CA PRO A 67 21.73 -8.23 25.11
C PRO A 67 22.55 -8.00 23.83
N ALA A 68 22.34 -8.79 22.77
CA ALA A 68 23.10 -8.71 21.53
C ALA A 68 22.28 -8.96 20.25
N GLU A 69 20.95 -9.03 20.33
CA GLU A 69 20.11 -8.72 19.17
C GLU A 69 20.03 -7.20 19.09
N GLY A 70 20.43 -6.61 17.96
CA GLY A 70 20.41 -5.16 17.74
C GLY A 70 19.08 -4.55 18.18
N GLN A 71 19.13 -3.32 18.71
CA GLN A 71 17.93 -2.59 19.11
C GLN A 71 16.85 -2.75 18.03
N PRO A 72 15.61 -3.18 18.40
CA PRO A 72 14.58 -3.47 17.42
C PRO A 72 14.47 -2.32 16.40
N GLY A 73 14.61 -2.64 15.12
CA GLY A 73 14.30 -1.72 14.02
C GLY A 73 15.47 -0.95 13.40
N PHE A 74 16.63 -0.77 14.04
CA PHE A 74 17.74 -0.04 13.37
C PHE A 74 18.35 -0.85 12.23
N ASP A 75 18.56 -2.15 12.45
CA ASP A 75 19.09 -3.06 11.41
C ASP A 75 18.08 -3.32 10.28
N ASP A 76 16.81 -2.93 10.49
CA ASP A 76 15.74 -3.02 9.49
C ASP A 76 15.69 -1.82 8.54
N LEU A 77 16.44 -0.74 8.85
CA LEU A 77 16.52 0.46 8.05
C LEU A 77 17.85 0.54 7.27
N PRO A 78 17.83 1.08 6.04
CA PRO A 78 19.05 1.40 5.31
C PRO A 78 19.98 2.29 6.13
N ALA A 79 21.30 2.10 5.95
CA ALA A 79 22.29 2.99 6.53
C ALA A 79 22.07 4.43 6.03
N ASN A 80 22.28 5.41 6.90
CA ASN A 80 22.06 6.82 6.61
C ASN A 80 22.75 7.27 5.30
N LEU A 81 22.02 8.00 4.44
CA LEU A 81 22.47 8.51 3.14
C LEU A 81 22.96 7.45 2.14
N SER A 82 22.84 6.16 2.44
CA SER A 82 23.35 5.11 1.54
C SER A 82 22.50 4.92 0.29
N ILE A 83 21.23 5.33 0.34
CA ILE A 83 20.27 5.04 -0.73
C ILE A 83 19.46 6.24 -1.22
N SER A 84 19.48 7.38 -0.54
CA SER A 84 18.56 8.49 -0.85
C SER A 84 19.18 9.88 -0.74
N LEU A 85 18.52 10.85 -1.36
CA LEU A 85 18.90 12.27 -1.27
C LEU A 85 18.58 12.87 0.10
N THR A 86 17.45 12.47 0.68
CA THR A 86 16.98 12.96 1.99
C THR A 86 16.26 11.83 2.69
N GLU A 87 16.26 11.84 4.02
CA GLU A 87 15.49 10.91 4.84
C GLU A 87 14.75 11.66 5.95
N GLY A 88 13.77 10.98 6.54
CA GLY A 88 13.09 11.49 7.72
C GLY A 88 11.77 10.80 8.02
N THR A 89 10.98 11.41 8.89
CA THR A 89 9.71 10.84 9.34
C THR A 89 8.53 11.44 8.59
N VAL A 90 7.56 10.59 8.29
CA VAL A 90 6.24 10.98 7.78
C VAL A 90 5.15 10.43 8.70
N THR A 91 4.04 11.15 8.78
CA THR A 91 2.81 10.67 9.38
C THR A 91 1.71 10.61 8.34
N THR A 92 0.90 9.58 8.44
CA THR A 92 -0.22 9.32 7.54
C THR A 92 -1.48 9.07 8.36
N SER A 93 -2.62 9.43 7.80
CA SER A 93 -3.95 8.99 8.25
C SER A 93 -4.59 8.18 7.14
N GLN A 94 -5.42 7.21 7.48
CA GLN A 94 -6.02 6.32 6.50
C GLN A 94 -7.48 6.02 6.84
N HIS A 95 -8.31 5.91 5.80
CA HIS A 95 -9.65 5.38 5.83
C HIS A 95 -9.77 4.25 4.80
N ALA A 96 -10.04 3.04 5.26
CA ALA A 96 -10.33 1.88 4.41
C ALA A 96 -11.76 1.39 4.64
N VAL A 97 -12.37 0.84 3.59
CA VAL A 97 -13.66 0.15 3.71
C VAL A 97 -13.51 -1.28 3.21
N VAL A 98 -13.92 -2.26 4.02
CA VAL A 98 -14.04 -3.64 3.55
C VAL A 98 -15.44 -3.83 2.99
N ARG A 99 -15.54 -4.01 1.67
CA ARG A 99 -16.81 -3.97 0.93
C ARG A 99 -17.81 -5.00 1.44
N ARG A 100 -17.37 -6.25 1.63
CA ARG A 100 -18.26 -7.36 1.99
C ARG A 100 -18.91 -7.19 3.36
N SER A 101 -18.15 -6.73 4.35
CA SER A 101 -18.67 -6.49 5.71
C SER A 101 -19.17 -5.07 5.94
N LYS A 102 -19.06 -4.19 4.94
CA LYS A 102 -19.25 -2.75 5.07
C LYS A 102 -18.45 -2.14 6.23
N MET A 103 -17.39 -2.80 6.69
CA MET A 103 -16.55 -2.33 7.78
C MET A 103 -15.78 -1.09 7.34
N SER A 104 -15.72 -0.10 8.21
CA SER A 104 -14.89 1.09 8.06
C SER A 104 -13.73 1.03 9.05
N ILE A 105 -12.50 1.14 8.55
CA ILE A 105 -11.28 1.18 9.35
C ILE A 105 -10.67 2.56 9.20
N THR A 106 -10.44 3.24 10.32
CA THR A 106 -9.69 4.49 10.36
C THR A 106 -8.47 4.31 11.23
N SER A 107 -7.30 4.73 10.78
CA SER A 107 -6.08 4.70 11.59
C SER A 107 -5.32 6.03 11.51
N ARG A 108 -4.83 6.49 12.66
CA ARG A 108 -3.99 7.69 12.81
C ARG A 108 -3.30 7.72 14.18
N PRO A 109 -2.03 8.15 14.28
CA PRO A 109 -1.07 8.32 13.20
C PRO A 109 -0.49 6.98 12.72
N ILE A 110 -0.33 6.81 11.41
CA ILE A 110 0.55 5.79 10.82
C ILE A 110 1.92 6.44 10.61
N TRP A 111 2.97 5.90 11.21
CA TRP A 111 4.32 6.44 11.06
C TRP A 111 5.08 5.74 9.95
N GLY A 112 5.95 6.50 9.28
CA GLY A 112 6.87 5.97 8.29
C GLY A 112 8.24 6.63 8.36
N ALA A 113 9.26 5.82 8.12
CA ALA A 113 10.59 6.26 7.72
C ALA A 113 10.61 6.39 6.20
N LEU A 114 10.68 7.61 5.69
CA LEU A 114 10.72 7.88 4.26
C LEU A 114 12.14 8.25 3.84
N TYR A 115 12.64 7.56 2.82
CA TYR A 115 13.87 7.87 2.13
C TYR A 115 13.51 8.49 0.78
N PHE A 116 13.52 9.82 0.73
CA PHE A 116 13.12 10.55 -0.46
C PHE A 116 14.18 10.44 -1.55
N ALA A 117 13.70 10.01 -2.73
CA ALA A 117 14.46 9.92 -3.97
C ALA A 117 15.67 8.96 -3.89
N GLU A 118 15.46 7.70 -4.28
CA GLU A 118 16.53 6.70 -4.42
C GLU A 118 17.61 7.20 -5.38
N LEU A 119 18.89 7.02 -5.02
CA LEU A 119 20.01 7.24 -5.92
C LEU A 119 19.84 6.33 -7.16
N ASN A 120 20.14 6.84 -8.35
CA ASN A 120 19.87 6.15 -9.61
C ASN A 120 20.93 6.35 -10.70
N GLU A 121 22.06 7.03 -10.42
CA GLU A 121 23.15 7.21 -11.39
C GLU A 121 24.56 6.99 -10.78
N PRO A 122 25.46 6.23 -11.44
CA PRO A 122 25.17 5.36 -12.61
C PRO A 122 24.18 4.25 -12.26
N LEU A 123 23.47 3.70 -13.25
CA LEU A 123 22.41 2.70 -13.02
C LEU A 123 22.94 1.44 -12.34
N GLU A 124 24.16 1.04 -12.69
CA GLU A 124 24.83 -0.16 -12.18
C GLU A 124 25.33 0.03 -10.74
N ASN A 125 25.65 1.27 -10.35
CA ASN A 125 26.15 1.62 -9.03
C ASN A 125 25.69 3.03 -8.62
N PRO A 126 24.42 3.19 -8.22
CA PRO A 126 23.84 4.51 -8.02
C PRO A 126 24.51 5.25 -6.86
N THR A 127 25.03 6.44 -7.15
CA THR A 127 25.73 7.31 -6.19
C THR A 127 25.15 8.72 -6.11
N LYS A 128 24.32 9.11 -7.08
CA LYS A 128 23.59 10.37 -7.07
C LYS A 128 22.16 10.16 -7.56
N TYR A 129 21.30 11.08 -7.16
CA TYR A 129 19.91 11.14 -7.56
C TYR A 129 19.70 12.07 -8.75
N VAL A 130 18.91 11.64 -9.71
CA VAL A 130 18.55 12.41 -10.88
C VAL A 130 17.05 12.26 -11.21
N ALA A 131 16.25 13.21 -10.71
CA ALA A 131 14.78 13.24 -10.85
C ALA A 131 14.25 13.74 -12.18
N THR A 132 14.98 14.71 -12.75
CA THR A 132 14.35 15.72 -13.60
C THR A 132 14.71 15.41 -15.03
N CYS A 133 13.69 15.20 -15.85
CA CYS A 133 13.86 15.15 -17.30
C CYS A 133 14.45 16.50 -17.76
N THR A 134 15.71 16.49 -18.17
CA THR A 134 16.40 17.65 -18.76
C THR A 134 17.12 17.20 -20.02
N ALA A 135 17.61 18.14 -20.83
CA ALA A 135 18.36 17.78 -22.04
C ALA A 135 19.62 16.94 -21.75
N ALA A 136 20.19 17.05 -20.54
CA ALA A 136 21.39 16.33 -20.11
C ALA A 136 21.08 15.03 -19.34
N ILE A 137 19.80 14.78 -19.02
CA ILE A 137 19.38 13.69 -18.15
C ILE A 137 18.42 12.79 -18.93
N ARG A 138 18.69 11.48 -18.95
CA ARG A 138 17.86 10.52 -19.68
C ARG A 138 16.48 10.40 -19.01
N CYS A 139 15.43 10.61 -19.82
CA CYS A 139 14.04 10.49 -19.41
C CYS A 139 13.52 9.10 -19.81
N VAL A 140 12.42 8.66 -19.20
CA VAL A 140 11.73 7.43 -19.57
C VAL A 140 10.38 7.75 -20.23
N PRO A 141 9.84 6.90 -21.12
CA PRO A 141 8.49 7.09 -21.64
C PRO A 141 7.46 7.15 -20.50
N ASP A 142 6.50 8.09 -20.55
CA ASP A 142 5.36 8.09 -19.64
C ASP A 142 4.52 6.82 -19.88
N PRO A 143 4.41 5.93 -18.89
CA PRO A 143 3.77 4.63 -19.09
C PRO A 143 2.24 4.71 -19.08
N PHE A 144 1.65 5.85 -18.72
CA PHE A 144 0.21 6.01 -18.54
C PHE A 144 -0.41 6.80 -19.68
N TYR A 145 0.25 7.89 -20.08
CA TYR A 145 -0.27 8.82 -21.07
C TYR A 145 0.72 8.99 -22.23
N GLN A 146 0.24 8.74 -23.44
CA GLN A 146 1.00 9.03 -24.66
C GLN A 146 0.04 9.66 -25.68
N PRO A 147 0.47 10.69 -26.42
CA PRO A 147 -0.37 11.30 -27.45
C PRO A 147 -0.63 10.31 -28.58
N SER A 148 -1.70 10.54 -29.35
CA SER A 148 -2.05 9.67 -30.49
C SER A 148 -0.97 9.63 -31.58
N CYS A 149 -0.14 10.68 -31.69
CA CYS A 149 1.01 10.73 -32.60
C CYS A 149 2.27 10.00 -32.08
N ALA A 150 2.25 9.47 -30.85
CA ALA A 150 3.38 8.73 -30.32
C ALA A 150 3.59 7.43 -31.10
N THR A 151 4.84 7.19 -31.48
CA THR A 151 5.30 5.97 -32.16
C THR A 151 6.34 5.24 -31.30
N ALA A 152 7.03 4.25 -31.86
CA ALA A 152 8.19 3.63 -31.21
C ALA A 152 9.38 4.58 -31.07
N ASP A 153 9.43 5.70 -31.81
CA ASP A 153 10.47 6.73 -31.66
C ASP A 153 10.25 7.51 -30.35
N PRO A 154 11.20 7.45 -29.38
CA PRO A 154 11.12 8.20 -28.13
C PRO A 154 10.95 9.71 -28.30
N SER A 155 11.39 10.29 -29.43
CA SER A 155 11.22 11.72 -29.70
C SER A 155 9.75 12.13 -29.85
N THR A 156 8.90 11.19 -30.23
CA THR A 156 7.44 11.39 -30.40
C THR A 156 6.66 11.10 -29.12
N GLN A 157 7.27 10.40 -28.16
CA GLN A 157 6.64 10.02 -26.90
C GLN A 157 6.74 11.15 -25.88
N TRP A 158 5.76 11.24 -24.99
CA TRP A 158 5.92 12.02 -23.77
C TRP A 158 6.91 11.34 -22.85
N MET A 159 7.95 12.10 -22.49
CA MET A 159 9.04 11.62 -21.66
C MET A 159 8.95 12.20 -20.25
N THR A 160 8.99 11.36 -19.23
CA THR A 160 8.87 11.72 -17.82
C THR A 160 10.18 11.51 -17.07
N GLY A 161 10.39 12.29 -16.00
CA GLY A 161 11.34 11.91 -14.95
C GLY A 161 10.76 10.78 -14.11
N TYR A 162 11.59 9.85 -13.66
CA TYR A 162 11.16 8.74 -12.81
C TYR A 162 12.06 8.62 -11.59
N PHE A 163 11.43 8.46 -10.42
CA PHE A 163 12.15 8.14 -9.21
C PHE A 163 11.32 7.34 -8.22
N ARG A 164 12.03 6.70 -7.31
CA ARG A 164 11.50 5.79 -6.29
C ARG A 164 11.82 6.35 -4.91
N SER A 165 11.03 6.03 -3.91
CA SER A 165 11.28 6.41 -2.52
C SER A 165 10.75 5.31 -1.60
N PRO A 166 11.61 4.56 -0.89
CA PRO A 166 11.15 3.55 0.03
C PRO A 166 10.59 4.21 1.29
N ILE A 167 9.49 3.67 1.77
CA ILE A 167 8.78 4.04 2.99
C ILE A 167 8.73 2.79 3.86
N TYR A 168 9.41 2.84 5.00
CA TYR A 168 9.37 1.78 5.99
C TYR A 168 8.30 2.13 7.02
N PRO A 169 7.24 1.33 7.17
CA PRO A 169 6.26 1.56 8.22
C PRO A 169 6.91 1.41 9.60
N ILE A 170 6.55 2.28 10.53
CA ILE A 170 7.07 2.24 11.89
C ILE A 170 5.91 2.29 12.88
N LYS A 171 6.00 1.50 13.95
CA LYS A 171 5.14 1.63 15.12
C LYS A 171 5.96 2.14 16.31
N PRO A 172 5.70 3.33 16.86
CA PRO A 172 6.26 3.74 18.14
C PRO A 172 5.91 2.74 19.25
N LEU A 173 6.83 2.48 20.16
CA LEU A 173 6.61 1.61 21.32
C LEU A 173 6.29 2.44 22.58
N GLU A 174 5.44 1.90 23.45
CA GLU A 174 5.23 2.46 24.78
C GLU A 174 6.55 2.38 25.57
N GLY A 175 7.01 3.52 26.08
CA GLY A 175 8.30 3.62 26.79
C GLY A 175 9.49 4.03 25.91
N GLY A 176 9.26 4.36 24.64
CA GLY A 176 10.29 4.84 23.72
C GLY A 176 10.81 3.74 22.78
N GLY A 177 11.45 4.18 21.70
CA GLY A 177 11.83 3.27 20.62
C GLY A 177 10.68 3.01 19.64
N ALA A 178 10.98 2.14 18.67
CA ALA A 178 10.09 1.89 17.55
C ALA A 178 10.27 0.48 16.98
N LYS A 179 9.19 -0.07 16.42
CA LYS A 179 9.21 -1.34 15.69
C LYS A 179 9.00 -1.09 14.20
N VAL A 180 10.00 -1.45 13.40
CA VAL A 180 9.96 -1.31 11.94
C VAL A 180 9.19 -2.47 11.30
N GLY A 181 8.39 -2.13 10.31
CA GLY A 181 7.58 -3.04 9.51
C GLY A 181 6.14 -3.20 9.97
N ILE A 182 5.71 -2.53 11.04
CA ILE A 182 4.28 -2.47 11.43
C ILE A 182 3.69 -1.17 10.91
N LEU A 183 2.62 -1.28 10.12
CA LEU A 183 1.87 -0.15 9.60
C LEU A 183 0.79 0.30 10.59
N VAL A 184 -0.01 -0.66 11.07
CA VAL A 184 -1.13 -0.42 11.97
C VAL A 184 -1.24 -1.58 12.95
N GLN A 185 -1.58 -1.30 14.21
CA GLN A 185 -2.03 -2.30 15.16
C GLN A 185 -3.09 -1.67 16.07
N ASP A 186 -4.36 -1.80 15.69
CA ASP A 186 -5.49 -1.09 16.30
C ASP A 186 -6.67 -2.04 16.57
N LYS A 187 -7.48 -1.74 17.59
CA LYS A 187 -8.77 -2.41 17.79
C LYS A 187 -9.78 -1.85 16.78
N ILE A 188 -10.39 -2.73 16.01
CA ILE A 188 -11.35 -2.41 14.95
C ILE A 188 -12.74 -2.96 15.29
N ASN A 189 -13.77 -2.29 14.78
CA ASN A 189 -15.15 -2.76 14.82
C ASN A 189 -15.47 -3.51 13.53
N LEU A 190 -16.03 -4.71 13.68
CA LEU A 190 -16.40 -5.64 12.63
C LEU A 190 -17.89 -5.96 12.72
N ILE A 191 -18.44 -6.55 11.66
CA ILE A 191 -19.77 -7.15 11.67
C ILE A 191 -19.62 -8.63 11.35
N ALA A 192 -19.93 -9.47 12.34
CA ALA A 192 -20.00 -10.91 12.17
C ALA A 192 -21.40 -11.32 11.67
N PHE A 193 -21.45 -12.29 10.76
CA PHE A 193 -22.70 -12.87 10.24
C PHE A 193 -23.70 -11.82 9.68
N GLY A 194 -23.20 -10.69 9.18
CA GLY A 194 -23.99 -9.63 8.57
C GLY A 194 -24.71 -8.69 9.54
N THR A 195 -24.88 -9.03 10.82
CA THR A 195 -25.62 -8.20 11.78
C THR A 195 -25.07 -8.18 13.21
N ILE A 196 -24.16 -9.08 13.58
CA ILE A 196 -23.69 -9.21 14.96
C ILE A 196 -22.47 -8.31 15.16
N PRO A 197 -22.46 -7.40 16.13
CA PRO A 197 -21.30 -6.56 16.40
C PRO A 197 -20.13 -7.44 16.83
N ALA A 198 -18.96 -7.16 16.26
CA ALA A 198 -17.72 -7.81 16.64
C ALA A 198 -16.60 -6.79 16.79
N THR A 199 -15.58 -7.11 17.56
CA THR A 199 -14.35 -6.32 17.63
C THR A 199 -13.14 -7.24 17.51
N ALA A 200 -12.03 -6.76 16.96
CA ALA A 200 -10.79 -7.51 16.89
C ALA A 200 -9.60 -6.55 16.90
N THR A 201 -8.42 -7.02 17.28
CA THR A 201 -7.16 -6.32 17.02
C THR A 201 -6.70 -6.62 15.60
N LEU A 202 -6.63 -5.60 14.76
CA LEU A 202 -6.07 -5.68 13.41
C LEU A 202 -4.60 -5.31 13.45
N THR A 203 -3.73 -6.21 12.99
CA THR A 203 -2.33 -5.90 12.73
C THR A 203 -2.06 -5.92 11.23
N ILE A 204 -1.61 -4.79 10.69
CA ILE A 204 -1.10 -4.68 9.33
C ILE A 204 0.42 -4.46 9.42
N SER A 205 1.17 -5.31 8.73
CA SER A 205 2.63 -5.22 8.64
C SER A 205 3.09 -5.42 7.21
N VAL A 206 4.30 -5.01 6.89
CA VAL A 206 4.97 -5.38 5.63
C VAL A 206 5.72 -6.71 5.83
N PRO A 207 5.85 -7.55 4.78
CA PRO A 207 6.56 -8.82 4.90
C PRO A 207 8.05 -8.60 5.14
N ARG A 208 8.69 -9.65 5.66
CA ARG A 208 10.14 -9.76 5.72
C ARG A 208 10.61 -10.77 4.69
N LEU A 209 11.68 -10.44 3.96
CA LEU A 209 12.39 -11.35 3.07
C LEU A 209 13.83 -11.43 3.56
N ASP A 210 14.34 -12.64 3.80
CA ASP A 210 15.68 -12.85 4.35
C ASP A 210 15.97 -12.01 5.61
N ARG A 211 14.97 -11.96 6.51
CA ARG A 211 14.92 -11.15 7.74
C ARG A 211 14.79 -9.64 7.54
N ALA A 212 15.03 -9.11 6.34
CA ALA A 212 14.89 -7.69 6.04
C ALA A 212 13.44 -7.27 5.83
N VAL A 213 13.02 -6.17 6.46
CA VAL A 213 11.71 -5.55 6.23
C VAL A 213 11.63 -5.05 4.79
N GLN A 214 10.56 -5.44 4.09
CA GLN A 214 10.28 -4.93 2.75
C GLN A 214 9.61 -3.55 2.86
N PRO A 215 10.15 -2.48 2.26
CA PRO A 215 9.50 -1.18 2.28
C PRO A 215 8.25 -1.16 1.40
N LEU A 216 7.38 -0.20 1.66
CA LEU A 216 6.46 0.29 0.63
C LEU A 216 7.26 1.18 -0.33
N MET A 217 7.02 1.07 -1.63
CA MET A 217 7.70 1.86 -2.64
C MET A 217 6.79 2.96 -3.15
N ALA A 218 7.20 4.22 -2.99
CA ALA A 218 6.57 5.35 -3.66
C ALA A 218 7.28 5.63 -4.99
N HIS A 219 6.55 5.51 -6.08
CA HIS A 219 6.98 5.79 -7.44
C HIS A 219 6.42 7.13 -7.88
N VAL A 220 7.24 7.94 -8.56
CA VAL A 220 6.80 9.22 -9.11
C VAL A 220 7.27 9.34 -10.56
N TRP A 221 6.32 9.59 -11.45
CA TRP A 221 6.53 9.95 -12.85
C TRP A 221 6.22 11.44 -13.02
N SER A 222 7.26 12.27 -13.06
CA SER A 222 7.16 13.73 -13.19
C SER A 222 7.19 14.19 -14.65
N ARG A 223 6.09 14.80 -15.10
CA ARG A 223 5.90 15.33 -16.47
C ARG A 223 6.44 16.74 -16.65
N ARG A 224 7.16 17.29 -15.67
CA ARG A 224 7.69 18.65 -15.74
C ARG A 224 8.71 18.74 -16.88
N ARG A 225 8.35 19.45 -17.95
CA ARG A 225 9.17 19.69 -19.17
C ARG A 225 9.29 18.48 -20.11
N THR A 226 8.23 17.67 -20.20
CA THR A 226 8.11 16.61 -21.22
C THR A 226 8.31 17.19 -22.62
N ARG A 227 9.06 16.45 -23.45
CA ARG A 227 9.07 16.60 -24.91
C ARG A 227 8.13 15.54 -25.49
N GLY A 228 7.68 15.75 -26.71
CA GLY A 228 6.88 14.80 -27.48
C GLY A 228 6.39 15.45 -28.77
N CYS A 229 5.65 14.70 -29.59
CA CYS A 229 5.10 15.23 -30.85
C CYS A 229 4.07 16.36 -30.64
N VAL A 230 3.47 16.45 -29.44
CA VAL A 230 2.58 17.54 -29.04
C VAL A 230 2.82 17.92 -27.56
N PRO A 231 2.48 19.15 -27.14
CA PRO A 231 2.50 19.53 -25.73
C PRO A 231 1.56 18.67 -24.88
N VAL A 232 1.90 18.48 -23.60
CA VAL A 232 1.00 17.81 -22.63
C VAL A 232 -0.20 18.73 -22.33
N PRO A 233 -1.44 18.24 -22.51
CA PRO A 233 -2.64 18.96 -22.12
C PRO A 233 -2.64 19.35 -20.64
N SER A 234 -3.20 20.51 -20.30
CA SER A 234 -3.20 21.04 -18.93
C SER A 234 -4.08 20.27 -17.95
N ASP A 235 -5.02 19.47 -18.46
CA ASP A 235 -5.89 18.57 -17.70
C ASP A 235 -5.19 17.28 -17.26
N ILE A 236 -4.02 16.96 -17.84
CA ILE A 236 -3.18 15.87 -17.36
C ILE A 236 -2.34 16.40 -16.19
N ALA A 237 -2.42 15.71 -15.04
CA ALA A 237 -1.67 16.09 -13.85
C ALA A 237 -0.17 16.26 -14.13
N GLY A 238 0.51 17.14 -13.40
CA GLY A 238 1.96 17.35 -13.60
C GLY A 238 2.83 16.15 -13.20
N ALA A 239 2.26 15.18 -12.49
CA ALA A 239 2.90 13.93 -12.13
C ALA A 239 1.85 12.81 -11.96
N SER A 240 2.29 11.57 -12.08
CA SER A 240 1.59 10.42 -11.51
C SER A 240 2.43 9.87 -10.36
N SER A 241 1.78 9.49 -9.27
CA SER A 241 2.44 8.90 -8.12
C SER A 241 1.71 7.64 -7.69
N LEU A 242 2.45 6.62 -7.29
CA LEU A 242 1.93 5.34 -6.81
C LEU A 242 2.73 4.91 -5.58
N VAL A 243 2.07 4.67 -4.45
CA VAL A 243 2.64 3.96 -3.31
C VAL A 243 2.19 2.52 -3.38
N GLU A 244 3.13 1.59 -3.39
CA GLU A 244 2.84 0.18 -3.51
C GLU A 244 3.67 -0.69 -2.60
N GLY A 245 3.24 -1.94 -2.44
CA GLY A 245 3.98 -2.93 -1.68
C GLY A 245 3.13 -4.14 -1.38
N LYS A 246 3.64 -5.00 -0.51
CA LYS A 246 2.90 -6.14 0.03
C LYS A 246 2.64 -5.90 1.51
N ILE A 247 1.46 -6.29 1.98
CA ILE A 247 1.11 -6.21 3.40
C ILE A 247 0.57 -7.55 3.91
N ASN A 248 1.00 -7.94 5.11
CA ASN A 248 0.42 -9.02 5.88
C ASN A 248 -0.67 -8.45 6.78
N ILE A 249 -1.83 -9.11 6.76
CA ILE A 249 -2.97 -8.76 7.60
C ILE A 249 -3.22 -9.91 8.57
N GLN A 250 -3.24 -9.59 9.86
CA GLN A 250 -3.47 -10.51 10.97
C GLN A 250 -4.61 -9.96 11.85
N LEU A 251 -5.43 -10.88 12.37
CA LEU A 251 -6.46 -10.58 13.36
C LEU A 251 -6.17 -11.34 14.65
N SER A 252 -6.36 -10.67 15.79
CA SER A 252 -6.32 -11.27 17.12
C SER A 252 -7.45 -10.71 17.99
N ASP A 253 -7.63 -11.29 19.18
CA ASP A 253 -8.54 -10.75 20.22
C ASP A 253 -9.96 -10.51 19.70
N LEU A 254 -10.49 -11.45 18.90
CA LEU A 254 -11.83 -11.36 18.36
C LEU A 254 -12.86 -11.50 19.49
N GLU A 255 -13.79 -10.57 19.56
CA GLU A 255 -14.97 -10.61 20.42
C GLU A 255 -16.20 -10.55 19.51
N VAL A 256 -17.15 -11.45 19.67
CA VAL A 256 -18.43 -11.45 18.96
C VAL A 256 -19.53 -11.30 19.99
N ASP A 257 -20.30 -10.21 19.90
CA ASP A 257 -21.32 -9.86 20.91
C ASP A 257 -20.75 -9.84 22.35
N GLY A 258 -19.52 -9.34 22.49
CA GLY A 258 -18.79 -9.30 23.77
C GLY A 258 -18.25 -10.65 24.24
N VAL A 259 -18.48 -11.74 23.50
CA VAL A 259 -17.93 -13.06 23.81
C VAL A 259 -16.58 -13.25 23.12
N PRO A 260 -15.49 -13.49 23.84
CA PRO A 260 -14.18 -13.76 23.25
C PRO A 260 -14.21 -15.03 22.38
N VAL A 261 -13.66 -14.93 21.18
CA VAL A 261 -13.46 -16.03 20.23
C VAL A 261 -11.96 -16.21 20.04
N ASP A 262 -11.45 -17.36 20.43
CA ASP A 262 -10.03 -17.67 20.30
C ASP A 262 -9.67 -17.98 18.84
N LEU A 263 -9.02 -17.01 18.19
CA LEU A 263 -8.51 -17.15 16.82
C LEU A 263 -7.16 -17.88 16.76
N GLY A 264 -6.53 -18.15 17.90
CA GLY A 264 -5.16 -18.61 17.96
C GLY A 264 -4.14 -17.55 17.53
N PRO A 265 -2.83 -17.80 17.72
CA PRO A 265 -1.78 -16.80 17.49
C PRO A 265 -1.44 -16.57 16.01
N ARG A 266 -2.02 -17.34 15.08
CA ARG A 266 -1.62 -17.40 13.67
C ARG A 266 -2.73 -17.03 12.68
N CYS A 267 -3.85 -16.46 13.14
CA CYS A 267 -4.95 -16.07 12.28
C CYS A 267 -4.58 -14.89 11.36
N GLN A 268 -4.19 -15.19 10.13
CA GLN A 268 -3.67 -14.22 9.17
C GLN A 268 -4.10 -14.56 7.74
N THR A 269 -3.97 -13.58 6.84
CA THR A 269 -4.14 -13.79 5.40
C THR A 269 -3.20 -14.89 4.85
N LYS A 270 -3.72 -15.76 3.96
CA LYS A 270 -2.99 -16.88 3.36
C LYS A 270 -1.74 -16.46 2.58
N ARG A 271 -1.76 -15.23 2.06
CA ARG A 271 -0.68 -14.58 1.32
C ARG A 271 -0.70 -13.09 1.64
N PRO A 272 0.41 -12.37 1.47
CA PRO A 272 0.39 -10.92 1.53
C PRO A 272 -0.60 -10.33 0.52
N ALA A 273 -1.32 -9.29 0.93
CA ALA A 273 -2.15 -8.48 0.05
C ALA A 273 -1.28 -7.49 -0.73
N ASP A 274 -1.62 -7.25 -2.00
CA ASP A 274 -0.96 -6.24 -2.81
C ASP A 274 -1.61 -4.87 -2.56
N LEU A 275 -0.78 -3.89 -2.22
CA LEU A 275 -1.19 -2.52 -1.96
C LEU A 275 -0.81 -1.65 -3.17
N TYR A 276 -1.77 -0.89 -3.69
CA TYR A 276 -1.56 0.11 -4.74
C TYR A 276 -2.39 1.35 -4.42
N LEU A 277 -1.74 2.40 -3.90
CA LEU A 277 -2.34 3.68 -3.58
C LEU A 277 -1.84 4.75 -4.56
N TRP A 278 -2.72 5.25 -5.41
CA TRP A 278 -2.44 6.32 -6.37
C TRP A 278 -2.55 7.69 -5.73
N GLY A 279 -1.76 8.65 -6.19
CA GLY A 279 -1.93 10.06 -5.78
C GLY A 279 -3.27 10.61 -6.26
N ASP A 280 -4.18 11.00 -5.36
CA ASP A 280 -5.50 11.50 -5.74
C ASP A 280 -5.40 12.93 -6.30
N THR A 281 -5.46 13.03 -7.62
CA THR A 281 -5.33 14.29 -8.36
C THR A 281 -6.50 15.26 -8.20
N THR A 282 -7.65 14.78 -7.70
CA THR A 282 -8.83 15.62 -7.48
C THR A 282 -8.76 16.36 -6.15
N SER A 283 -8.19 15.70 -5.14
CA SER A 283 -8.04 16.25 -3.79
C SER A 283 -6.68 16.95 -3.58
N GLY A 284 -5.74 16.81 -4.52
CA GLY A 284 -4.41 17.44 -4.45
C GLY A 284 -3.37 16.74 -5.30
N THR A 285 -2.09 16.92 -5.01
CA THR A 285 -1.02 16.11 -5.64
C THR A 285 -0.21 15.44 -4.54
N TYR A 286 -0.05 14.12 -4.64
CA TYR A 286 0.88 13.42 -3.78
C TYR A 286 2.31 13.49 -4.31
N SER A 287 3.24 13.85 -3.44
CA SER A 287 4.67 13.61 -3.63
C SER A 287 5.25 13.07 -2.33
N PRO A 288 6.25 12.16 -2.36
CA PRO A 288 6.74 11.56 -1.13
C PRO A 288 7.24 12.60 -0.12
N ASN A 289 7.97 13.63 -0.56
CA ASN A 289 8.44 14.71 0.32
C ASN A 289 7.35 15.71 0.71
N GLY A 290 6.45 16.08 -0.20
CA GLY A 290 5.39 17.06 0.06
C GLY A 290 4.22 16.50 0.87
N GLY A 291 4.03 15.19 0.85
CA GLY A 291 2.81 14.54 1.30
C GLY A 291 1.69 14.69 0.26
N GLY A 292 0.46 14.53 0.71
CA GLY A 292 -0.75 14.68 -0.09
C GLY A 292 -1.69 13.47 -0.01
N PRO A 293 -2.82 13.54 -0.73
CA PRO A 293 -3.83 12.51 -0.72
C PRO A 293 -3.43 11.32 -1.61
N LEU A 294 -3.73 10.13 -1.11
CA LEU A 294 -3.54 8.84 -1.76
C LEU A 294 -4.87 8.09 -1.78
N GLY A 295 -5.11 7.28 -2.81
CA GLY A 295 -6.34 6.54 -2.98
C GLY A 295 -6.15 5.24 -3.77
N ALA A 296 -6.87 4.21 -3.37
CA ALA A 296 -7.16 3.05 -4.19
C ALA A 296 -8.67 3.01 -4.37
N TYR A 297 -9.12 2.75 -5.60
CA TYR A 297 -10.53 2.77 -6.00
C TYR A 297 -11.11 4.15 -6.31
N ASP A 298 -10.27 5.12 -6.70
CA ASP A 298 -10.78 6.39 -7.24
C ASP A 298 -11.33 6.23 -8.67
N GLY A 299 -10.96 5.16 -9.38
CA GLY A 299 -11.29 4.96 -10.80
C GLY A 299 -10.65 6.00 -11.73
N LEU A 300 -9.79 6.85 -11.21
CA LEU A 300 -9.20 7.98 -11.93
C LEU A 300 -7.85 7.63 -12.55
N HIS A 301 -7.15 6.66 -11.96
CA HIS A 301 -5.80 6.30 -12.41
C HIS A 301 -5.82 5.06 -13.31
N PRO A 302 -5.49 5.22 -14.62
CA PRO A 302 -5.33 4.08 -15.51
C PRO A 302 -4.11 3.28 -15.11
N GLY A 303 -4.13 1.98 -15.39
CA GLY A 303 -2.93 1.15 -15.37
C GLY A 303 -1.94 1.59 -16.46
N SER A 304 -0.71 1.07 -16.41
CA SER A 304 0.24 1.32 -17.50
C SER A 304 -0.27 0.74 -18.82
N ARG A 305 0.04 1.41 -19.93
CA ARG A 305 -0.34 0.99 -21.30
C ARG A 305 0.35 -0.29 -21.77
N GLY A 306 1.35 -0.75 -21.02
CA GLY A 306 2.14 -1.93 -21.31
C GLY A 306 3.21 -2.15 -20.24
N PRO A 307 4.09 -3.14 -20.45
CA PRO A 307 5.21 -3.38 -19.57
C PRO A 307 6.21 -2.22 -19.61
N LEU A 308 6.78 -1.89 -18.44
CA LEU A 308 7.85 -0.92 -18.29
C LEU A 308 9.15 -1.49 -18.87
N ASN A 309 9.65 -1.01 -20.01
CA ASN A 309 10.79 -1.66 -20.70
C ASN A 309 12.08 -0.82 -20.75
N ASP A 310 12.14 0.30 -20.04
CA ASP A 310 13.33 1.16 -20.01
C ASP A 310 14.33 0.65 -18.96
N PRO A 311 15.65 0.65 -19.24
CA PRO A 311 16.68 0.31 -18.25
C PRO A 311 16.58 1.10 -16.94
N TYR A 312 16.07 2.33 -16.92
CA TYR A 312 15.85 3.08 -15.67
C TYR A 312 14.76 2.48 -14.77
N TYR A 313 13.95 1.57 -15.32
CA TYR A 313 13.06 0.72 -14.56
C TYR A 313 13.75 -0.57 -14.11
N VAL A 314 15.06 -0.64 -13.86
CA VAL A 314 15.78 -1.91 -13.53
C VAL A 314 14.99 -2.85 -12.62
N LYS A 315 14.45 -2.34 -11.50
CA LYS A 315 13.70 -3.14 -10.51
C LYS A 315 12.25 -3.44 -10.90
N ASP A 316 11.71 -2.71 -11.88
CA ASP A 316 10.33 -2.77 -12.36
C ASP A 316 10.27 -3.15 -13.86
N ASN A 317 11.37 -3.63 -14.45
CA ASN A 317 11.48 -3.85 -15.89
C ASN A 317 10.61 -5.05 -16.31
N GLY A 318 9.89 -4.91 -17.42
CA GLY A 318 8.85 -5.83 -17.88
C GLY A 318 7.54 -5.76 -17.10
N ARG A 319 7.43 -4.93 -16.06
CA ARG A 319 6.26 -4.93 -15.17
C ARG A 319 5.11 -4.11 -15.72
N ILE A 320 3.88 -4.57 -15.49
CA ILE A 320 2.65 -3.80 -15.73
C ILE A 320 2.18 -3.19 -14.40
N ILE A 321 1.82 -1.91 -14.42
CA ILE A 321 1.26 -1.22 -13.26
C ILE A 321 -0.26 -1.33 -13.33
N PRO A 322 -0.94 -1.85 -12.29
CA PRO A 322 -2.39 -2.02 -12.31
C PRO A 322 -3.13 -0.68 -12.19
N PRO A 323 -4.38 -0.58 -12.67
CA PRO A 323 -5.23 0.58 -12.43
C PRO A 323 -5.60 0.71 -10.94
N SER A 324 -6.17 1.84 -10.56
CA SER A 324 -6.72 2.07 -9.22
C SER A 324 -8.02 1.28 -9.01
N SER A 325 -7.90 -0.01 -8.68
CA SER A 325 -9.03 -0.94 -8.49
C SER A 325 -9.30 -1.34 -7.05
N GLY A 326 -8.69 -0.68 -6.05
CA GLY A 326 -8.83 -1.04 -4.65
C GLY A 326 -7.91 -2.18 -4.23
N ILE A 327 -7.99 -2.59 -2.96
CA ILE A 327 -7.15 -3.64 -2.37
C ILE A 327 -7.91 -4.97 -2.34
N GLU A 328 -7.31 -6.03 -2.85
CA GLU A 328 -7.77 -7.39 -2.56
C GLU A 328 -7.24 -7.82 -1.19
N VAL A 329 -8.15 -8.15 -0.26
CA VAL A 329 -7.79 -8.80 1.00
C VAL A 329 -7.93 -10.32 0.78
N PRO A 330 -6.82 -11.09 0.80
CA PRO A 330 -6.86 -12.54 0.58
C PRO A 330 -7.65 -13.26 1.68
N PRO A 331 -8.08 -14.51 1.45
CA PRO A 331 -8.64 -15.35 2.51
C PRO A 331 -7.69 -15.51 3.69
N PHE A 332 -8.25 -15.63 4.88
CA PHE A 332 -7.52 -15.95 6.11
C PHE A 332 -7.24 -17.46 6.22
N ALA A 333 -6.26 -17.81 7.04
CA ALA A 333 -5.87 -19.16 7.41
C ALA A 333 -5.35 -19.23 8.84
N ASN A 334 -5.33 -20.45 9.39
CA ASN A 334 -4.86 -20.76 10.73
C ASN A 334 -5.61 -19.97 11.82
N CYS A 335 -6.90 -19.74 11.58
CA CYS A 335 -7.79 -19.14 12.57
C CYS A 335 -8.54 -20.24 13.33
N GLY A 336 -8.51 -20.18 14.66
CA GLY A 336 -9.14 -21.13 15.56
C GLY A 336 -8.13 -21.90 16.43
N THR A 337 -8.64 -22.58 17.46
CA THR A 337 -7.87 -23.44 18.36
C THR A 337 -8.60 -24.76 18.59
N ASN A 338 -7.93 -25.73 19.21
CA ASN A 338 -8.53 -27.01 19.63
C ASN A 338 -9.18 -27.86 18.52
N GLY A 339 -8.77 -27.67 17.26
CA GLY A 339 -9.27 -28.42 16.11
C GLY A 339 -10.38 -27.72 15.33
N ASP A 340 -10.89 -26.58 15.82
CA ASP A 340 -11.85 -25.76 15.08
C ASP A 340 -11.12 -24.92 14.01
N ASP A 341 -11.64 -24.92 12.78
CA ASP A 341 -11.17 -24.04 11.70
C ASP A 341 -12.16 -22.88 11.48
N LEU A 342 -11.79 -21.71 12.02
CA LEU A 342 -12.54 -20.47 11.87
C LEU A 342 -12.11 -19.66 10.63
N SER A 343 -11.15 -20.16 9.84
CA SER A 343 -10.62 -19.43 8.68
C SER A 343 -11.69 -19.08 7.64
N PRO A 344 -12.67 -19.97 7.32
CA PRO A 344 -13.76 -19.63 6.41
C PRO A 344 -14.65 -18.49 6.95
N LEU A 345 -14.95 -18.52 8.25
CA LEU A 345 -15.77 -17.49 8.90
C LEU A 345 -15.06 -16.12 8.87
N VAL A 346 -13.79 -16.07 9.27
CA VAL A 346 -13.00 -14.84 9.25
C VAL A 346 -12.85 -14.31 7.82
N SER A 347 -12.61 -15.19 6.85
CA SER A 347 -12.52 -14.81 5.44
C SER A 347 -13.83 -14.22 4.90
N ALA A 348 -14.98 -14.76 5.31
CA ALA A 348 -16.28 -14.23 4.89
C ALA A 348 -16.51 -12.79 5.40
N MET A 349 -15.97 -12.45 6.58
CA MET A 349 -16.10 -11.12 7.18
C MET A 349 -15.10 -10.10 6.61
N ALA A 350 -13.84 -10.49 6.42
CA ALA A 350 -12.75 -9.54 6.20
C ALA A 350 -12.15 -9.58 4.78
N SER A 351 -12.31 -10.68 4.04
CA SER A 351 -11.68 -10.86 2.74
C SER A 351 -12.57 -10.42 1.58
N GLY A 352 -11.95 -10.06 0.47
CA GLY A 352 -12.67 -9.71 -0.75
C GLY A 352 -11.85 -8.84 -1.69
N PRO A 353 -12.25 -8.75 -2.97
CA PRO A 353 -11.59 -7.89 -3.94
C PRO A 353 -12.01 -6.42 -3.77
N ASN A 354 -11.19 -5.52 -4.31
CA ASN A 354 -11.55 -4.13 -4.59
C ASN A 354 -12.02 -3.32 -3.37
N ASN A 355 -11.42 -3.54 -2.19
CA ASN A 355 -11.71 -2.75 -0.99
C ASN A 355 -11.12 -1.35 -1.14
N PRO A 356 -11.92 -0.29 -1.11
CA PRO A 356 -11.43 1.04 -1.38
C PRO A 356 -10.67 1.58 -0.16
N VAL A 357 -9.63 2.37 -0.42
CA VAL A 357 -8.75 2.95 0.59
C VAL A 357 -8.42 4.38 0.22
N ARG A 358 -8.47 5.28 1.19
CA ARG A 358 -7.89 6.63 1.09
C ARG A 358 -6.89 6.83 2.20
N ALA A 359 -5.82 7.55 1.91
CA ALA A 359 -4.84 7.98 2.89
C ALA A 359 -4.46 9.44 2.65
N MET A 360 -4.00 10.11 3.69
CA MET A 360 -3.42 11.44 3.61
C MET A 360 -2.06 11.39 4.28
N GLN A 361 -1.01 11.72 3.56
CA GLN A 361 0.35 11.82 4.11
C GLN A 361 0.70 13.28 4.38
N LYS A 362 1.34 13.56 5.52
CA LYS A 362 1.95 14.86 5.77
C LYS A 362 3.25 15.03 4.97
N THR A 363 3.71 16.27 4.88
CA THR A 363 5.05 16.60 4.42
C THR A 363 6.10 15.88 5.28
N LEU A 364 7.15 15.41 4.60
CA LEU A 364 8.33 14.81 5.22
C LEU A 364 8.99 15.78 6.19
N VAL A 365 9.24 15.32 7.40
CA VAL A 365 10.11 15.99 8.35
C VAL A 365 11.53 15.53 8.09
N ALA A 366 12.24 16.32 7.26
CA ALA A 366 13.61 16.00 6.85
C ALA A 366 14.56 16.14 8.04
N ILE A 367 15.30 15.06 8.31
CA ILE A 367 16.25 14.95 9.42
C ILE A 367 17.43 14.09 8.97
N ASN A 368 18.61 14.33 9.55
CA ASN A 368 19.82 13.63 9.11
C ASN A 368 19.83 12.14 9.45
N ARG A 369 19.06 11.72 10.45
CA ARG A 369 18.92 10.32 10.85
C ARG A 369 17.53 10.16 11.44
N ILE A 370 16.85 9.09 11.09
CA ILE A 370 15.53 8.77 11.65
C ILE A 370 15.69 8.39 13.14
N PRO A 371 15.11 9.17 14.08
CA PRO A 371 15.25 8.98 15.51
C PRO A 371 14.25 7.92 15.98
N LEU A 372 14.60 6.64 15.82
CA LEU A 372 13.71 5.54 16.24
C LEU A 372 13.40 5.59 17.74
N GLU A 373 14.27 6.22 18.54
CA GLU A 373 14.08 6.49 19.96
C GLU A 373 12.95 7.50 20.23
N ASP A 374 12.78 8.49 19.36
CA ASP A 374 11.78 9.55 19.47
C ASP A 374 11.36 10.06 18.09
N LEU A 375 10.39 9.37 17.50
CA LEU A 375 9.83 9.73 16.20
C LEU A 375 9.15 11.10 16.20
N SER A 376 8.84 11.69 17.36
CA SER A 376 8.17 12.99 17.46
C SER A 376 9.10 14.19 17.20
N THR A 377 10.41 13.94 17.09
CA THR A 377 11.44 14.95 16.81
C THR A 377 11.07 15.80 15.60
N CYS A 378 11.06 17.13 15.77
CA CYS A 378 10.84 18.08 14.69
C CYS A 378 12.14 18.38 13.93
N GLY A 379 12.03 18.60 12.63
CA GLY A 379 13.09 19.12 11.76
C GLY A 379 12.89 20.59 11.40
N GLY A 380 13.70 21.10 10.45
CA GLY A 380 13.59 22.47 9.93
C GLY A 380 14.34 23.53 10.73
N THR A 381 14.03 24.81 10.50
CA THR A 381 14.66 25.92 11.23
C THR A 381 13.92 26.19 12.54
N PRO A 382 14.58 26.79 13.56
CA PRO A 382 13.91 27.18 14.79
C PRO A 382 12.68 28.09 14.59
N THR A 383 12.69 28.88 13.52
CA THR A 383 11.59 29.80 13.15
C THR A 383 10.45 29.12 12.39
N ARG A 384 10.67 27.92 11.84
CA ARG A 384 9.68 27.13 11.10
C ARG A 384 9.91 25.64 11.38
N PRO A 385 9.68 25.18 12.62
CA PRO A 385 9.82 23.77 12.94
C PRO A 385 8.81 22.97 12.12
N GLN A 386 9.28 21.89 11.52
CA GLN A 386 8.44 20.91 10.84
C GLN A 386 8.32 19.70 11.76
N CYS A 387 7.14 19.51 12.34
CA CYS A 387 6.89 18.42 13.27
C CYS A 387 6.01 17.36 12.62
N PRO A 388 6.27 16.07 12.88
CA PRO A 388 5.51 14.98 12.29
C PRO A 388 4.07 14.95 12.83
N LEU A 389 3.88 15.45 14.06
CA LEU A 389 2.58 15.64 14.68
C LEU A 389 2.11 17.11 14.62
N PRO A 390 0.79 17.37 14.70
CA PRO A 390 -0.29 16.38 14.58
C PRO A 390 -0.27 15.70 13.21
N ALA A 391 -0.72 14.45 13.17
CA ALA A 391 -0.95 13.73 11.93
C ALA A 391 -2.05 14.43 11.10
N PRO A 392 -2.09 14.20 9.78
CA PRO A 392 -3.14 14.75 8.94
C PRO A 392 -4.52 14.22 9.40
N GLU A 393 -5.57 14.98 9.07
CA GLU A 393 -6.94 14.53 9.30
C GLU A 393 -7.21 13.24 8.52
N VAL A 394 -8.05 12.36 9.07
CA VAL A 394 -8.46 11.15 8.36
C VAL A 394 -9.22 11.59 7.11
N PRO A 395 -8.83 11.13 5.90
CA PRO A 395 -9.57 11.49 4.70
C PRO A 395 -11.01 10.99 4.80
N GLU A 396 -11.90 11.62 4.03
CA GLU A 396 -13.28 11.17 3.93
C GLU A 396 -13.37 9.70 3.51
N ARG A 397 -14.45 9.05 3.94
CA ARG A 397 -14.77 7.67 3.56
C ARG A 397 -14.62 7.52 2.05
N PRO A 398 -13.81 6.56 1.58
CA PRO A 398 -13.67 6.37 0.15
C PRO A 398 -15.03 5.98 -0.44
N PRO A 399 -15.36 6.46 -1.65
CA PRO A 399 -16.63 6.15 -2.28
C PRO A 399 -16.75 4.63 -2.47
N LEU A 400 -17.94 4.10 -2.20
CA LEU A 400 -18.27 2.75 -2.60
C LEU A 400 -18.53 2.73 -4.12
N PRO A 401 -18.23 1.61 -4.79
CA PRO A 401 -18.60 1.41 -6.18
C PRO A 401 -20.06 1.73 -6.48
N ASP A 402 -20.32 2.24 -7.68
CA ASP A 402 -21.68 2.44 -8.19
C ASP A 402 -22.53 1.18 -8.02
N GLY A 403 -23.71 1.34 -7.41
CA GLY A 403 -24.65 0.25 -7.16
C GLY A 403 -24.52 -0.43 -5.79
N GLU A 404 -23.46 -0.14 -5.03
CA GLU A 404 -23.34 -0.55 -3.62
C GLU A 404 -23.67 0.64 -2.71
N GLY A 405 -24.96 0.99 -2.65
CA GLY A 405 -25.47 2.12 -1.86
C GLY A 405 -25.08 2.06 -0.37
N GLU A 406 -25.12 3.24 0.26
CA GLU A 406 -24.80 3.48 1.68
C GLU A 406 -25.45 2.47 2.64
#